data_AF-A0A6G6X7S9-F1
#
_entry.id   AF-A0A6G6X7S9-F1
#
_cell.length_a   1.000
_cell.length_b   1.000
_cell.length_c   1.000
_cell.angle_alpha   90.00
_cell.angle_beta   90.00
_cell.angle_gamma   90.00
#
_symmetry.space_group_name_H-M   'P 1'
#
loop_
_entity.id
_entity.type
_entity.pdbx_description
1 polymer ?
#
loop_
_entity_poly.entity_id
_entity_poly.type
_entity_poly.pdbx_seq_one_letter_code
_entity_poly.pdbx_strand_id
1 'polypeptide(L)'
;MNSGSALTSAFWAVLFALLSLAQSPGLRGEEPGKPGTSYFVSSAGDDQATGESPSQAWRTLERVSEARFDPGDRVLFRAGDTFPGQLRIRSSGAPGMPLVFAHYGQGSKPVIDGGATSDGQFASAIAIWNQQYIEISDLEIANDVRRALPGEPKEASFGISLLNSNGGKLEHFRFRNLTIRDIFAERLSHEDEQAFNRVRIAGIRISTISAGGKEVPSYFRDVVIEDSHFERSGRFGVMITHDGAGEGYRDAHTRDPDTEFNRDIVIRNNRFFDMGGSAVLLSGARMVLVENNDFTRTGSSLVPARMVGRGSGAWVFNSAEVVAQHNRSNHVRGYKDSYGMHVDFGNRDILYQYNFSHDSEGGFVEILGRNRNIIWRYNISVNDGLREKVGNTLWLSPFSRGTVPSDEIYIYNNTVFVRPGLYPDLDFRARRICLEQHLLCLTRSDDRRDDAARAERRRARAAGQSLFRAGKRGFSGTRSAGRSDGSALRRSRFERGGGISTARWQSRAGWWCDGPTSAISSSGAGRTSHGQRSAGG
;
A
#
# COMPACT_ATOMS: atom_id res chain seq x y z
N MET A 1 -45.42 46.86 -56.76
CA MET A 1 -44.18 47.64 -56.95
C MET A 1 -43.22 47.27 -55.82
N ASN A 2 -42.00 46.85 -56.21
CA ASN A 2 -40.76 46.58 -55.46
C ASN A 2 -40.79 45.53 -54.32
N SER A 3 -40.22 44.33 -54.39
CA SER A 3 -38.94 43.76 -54.88
C SER A 3 -37.76 43.79 -53.88
N GLY A 4 -37.21 42.60 -53.58
CA GLY A 4 -35.90 42.35 -52.94
C GLY A 4 -36.00 41.41 -51.72
N SER A 5 -35.92 40.09 -51.84
CA SER A 5 -34.70 39.23 -51.74
C SER A 5 -33.94 39.44 -50.40
N ALA A 6 -33.55 38.46 -49.58
CA ALA A 6 -33.06 37.11 -49.86
C ALA A 6 -32.84 36.32 -48.52
N LEU A 7 -32.76 34.98 -48.61
CA LEU A 7 -31.92 34.05 -47.80
C LEU A 7 -32.17 33.98 -46.27
N THR A 8 -32.53 32.87 -45.60
CA THR A 8 -31.97 31.51 -45.70
C THR A 8 -32.86 30.48 -44.96
N SER A 9 -33.25 29.43 -45.72
CA SER A 9 -33.41 28.01 -45.38
C SER A 9 -33.68 27.55 -43.94
N ALA A 10 -34.93 27.12 -43.72
CA ALA A 10 -35.28 25.99 -42.87
C ALA A 10 -35.12 24.68 -43.66
N PHE A 11 -34.68 23.59 -43.02
CA PHE A 11 -34.80 22.24 -43.57
C PHE A 11 -35.20 21.26 -42.46
N TRP A 12 -36.50 20.93 -42.45
CA TRP A 12 -37.05 19.73 -41.83
C TRP A 12 -37.27 18.67 -42.93
N ALA A 13 -36.66 17.52 -42.71
CA ALA A 13 -37.20 16.17 -42.88
C ALA A 13 -37.53 15.55 -44.27
N VAL A 14 -37.00 14.32 -44.37
CA VAL A 14 -37.38 13.13 -45.14
C VAL A 14 -37.01 13.07 -46.63
N LEU A 15 -35.99 12.26 -46.92
CA LEU A 15 -36.10 11.28 -48.02
C LEU A 15 -35.40 9.96 -47.66
N PHE A 16 -36.16 8.90 -47.88
CA PHE A 16 -35.83 7.49 -47.72
C PHE A 16 -34.88 7.00 -48.83
N ALA A 17 -34.16 5.93 -48.48
CA ALA A 17 -33.68 4.82 -49.33
C ALA A 17 -32.26 4.87 -49.94
N LEU A 18 -31.63 3.69 -49.78
CA LEU A 18 -30.48 3.11 -50.50
C LEU A 18 -29.07 3.49 -50.05
N LEU A 19 -28.55 2.76 -49.06
CA LEU A 19 -27.12 2.38 -49.05
C LEU A 19 -26.92 0.99 -48.43
N SER A 20 -26.66 0.04 -49.34
CA SER A 20 -25.71 -1.07 -49.24
C SER A 20 -25.50 -1.80 -47.90
N LEU A 21 -25.86 -3.08 -47.91
CA LEU A 21 -25.32 -4.13 -47.04
C LEU A 21 -23.78 -4.08 -46.99
N ALA A 22 -23.24 -3.53 -45.92
CA ALA A 22 -21.98 -3.99 -45.34
C ALA A 22 -22.36 -4.66 -44.02
N GLN A 23 -22.38 -6.00 -44.01
CA GLN A 23 -22.49 -6.77 -42.78
C GLN A 23 -21.24 -6.48 -41.96
N SER A 24 -21.33 -5.51 -41.06
CA SER A 24 -20.45 -5.43 -39.90
C SER A 24 -20.57 -6.77 -39.17
N PRO A 25 -19.47 -7.50 -38.88
CA PRO A 25 -19.55 -8.65 -38.00
C PRO A 25 -20.12 -8.14 -36.67
N GLY A 26 -21.35 -8.55 -36.40
CA GLY A 26 -22.07 -8.14 -35.21
C GLY A 26 -21.22 -8.45 -33.98
N LEU A 27 -21.17 -7.50 -33.05
CA LEU A 27 -20.98 -7.79 -31.65
C LEU A 27 -22.04 -8.85 -31.30
N ARG A 28 -21.63 -10.13 -31.32
CA ARG A 28 -22.39 -11.17 -30.66
C ARG A 28 -22.46 -10.74 -29.21
N GLY A 29 -23.64 -10.32 -28.76
CA GLY A 29 -23.93 -10.33 -27.34
C GLY A 29 -23.61 -11.74 -26.86
N GLU A 30 -22.68 -11.86 -25.92
CA GLU A 30 -22.48 -13.12 -25.22
C GLU A 30 -23.84 -13.53 -24.68
N GLU A 31 -24.33 -14.70 -25.09
CA GLU A 31 -25.49 -15.28 -24.44
C GLU A 31 -25.17 -15.37 -22.93
N PRO A 32 -26.11 -15.00 -22.03
CA PRO A 32 -25.87 -15.16 -20.61
C PRO A 32 -25.50 -16.62 -20.36
N GLY A 33 -24.25 -16.83 -19.95
CA GLY A 33 -23.73 -18.17 -19.66
C GLY A 33 -24.66 -18.89 -18.69
N LYS A 34 -24.78 -20.20 -18.85
CA LYS A 34 -25.55 -21.05 -17.94
C LYS A 34 -25.19 -20.66 -16.48
N PRO A 35 -26.18 -20.44 -15.58
CA PRO A 35 -25.87 -20.12 -14.20
C PRO A 35 -25.02 -21.23 -13.58
N GLY A 36 -23.97 -20.85 -12.87
CA GLY A 36 -23.05 -21.79 -12.25
C GLY A 36 -23.72 -22.64 -11.16
N THR A 37 -23.15 -23.81 -10.92
CA THR A 37 -23.63 -24.77 -9.93
C THR A 37 -23.16 -24.35 -8.53
N SER A 38 -24.01 -24.53 -7.53
CA SER A 38 -23.64 -24.29 -6.12
C SER A 38 -23.35 -25.62 -5.42
N TYR A 39 -22.13 -25.75 -4.91
CA TYR A 39 -21.68 -26.86 -4.09
C TYR A 39 -21.65 -26.44 -2.62
N PHE A 40 -22.15 -27.29 -1.73
CA PHE A 40 -22.29 -27.05 -0.31
C PHE A 40 -21.32 -27.93 0.46
N VAL A 41 -20.72 -27.38 1.52
CA VAL A 41 -19.75 -28.06 2.37
C VAL A 41 -20.16 -27.89 3.83
N SER A 42 -20.20 -28.98 4.59
CA SER A 42 -20.62 -29.03 6.00
C SER A 42 -19.80 -30.07 6.73
N SER A 43 -19.29 -29.78 7.92
CA SER A 43 -18.56 -30.73 8.76
C SER A 43 -19.36 -32.00 9.09
N ALA A 44 -20.70 -31.95 8.98
CA ALA A 44 -21.62 -33.06 9.14
C ALA A 44 -22.06 -33.70 7.80
N GLY A 45 -21.46 -33.29 6.67
CA GLY A 45 -21.76 -33.77 5.32
C GLY A 45 -21.19 -35.16 5.02
N ASP A 46 -21.24 -35.53 3.74
CA ASP A 46 -20.71 -36.78 3.20
C ASP A 46 -19.97 -36.52 1.88
N ASP A 47 -18.71 -36.97 1.79
CA ASP A 47 -17.86 -36.78 0.60
C ASP A 47 -18.28 -37.65 -0.59
N GLN A 48 -19.17 -38.63 -0.37
CA GLN A 48 -19.82 -39.40 -1.44
C GLN A 48 -21.08 -38.73 -1.98
N ALA A 49 -21.58 -37.66 -1.34
CA ALA A 49 -22.75 -36.92 -1.80
C ALA A 49 -22.43 -36.04 -3.01
N THR A 50 -23.46 -35.55 -3.70
CA THR A 50 -23.29 -34.72 -4.90
C THR A 50 -22.69 -33.34 -4.60
N GLY A 51 -22.90 -32.82 -3.39
CA GLY A 51 -22.54 -31.44 -3.02
C GLY A 51 -23.59 -30.42 -3.45
N GLU A 52 -24.57 -30.76 -4.28
CA GLU A 52 -25.43 -29.76 -4.98
C GLU A 52 -26.61 -29.24 -4.13
N SER A 53 -26.72 -29.64 -2.87
CA SER A 53 -27.68 -29.09 -1.91
C SER A 53 -27.14 -29.15 -0.48
N PRO A 54 -27.67 -28.34 0.46
CA PRO A 54 -27.25 -28.40 1.86
C PRO A 54 -27.40 -29.79 2.51
N SER A 55 -28.44 -30.56 2.13
CA SER A 55 -28.66 -31.94 2.61
C SER A 55 -27.78 -32.99 1.94
N GLN A 56 -27.03 -32.61 0.90
CA GLN A 56 -26.07 -33.44 0.16
C GLN A 56 -24.68 -32.78 0.18
N ALA A 57 -24.39 -31.99 1.21
CA ALA A 57 -23.13 -31.26 1.31
C ALA A 57 -21.95 -32.22 1.42
N TRP A 58 -20.82 -31.86 0.80
CA TRP A 58 -19.54 -32.50 1.04
C TRP A 58 -19.07 -32.25 2.47
N ARG A 59 -18.17 -33.09 2.97
CA ARG A 59 -17.69 -33.01 4.34
C ARG A 59 -16.36 -32.29 4.48
N THR A 60 -15.43 -32.54 3.55
CA THR A 60 -14.00 -32.24 3.76
C THR A 60 -13.42 -31.26 2.72
N LEU A 61 -12.33 -30.58 3.07
CA LEU A 61 -11.58 -29.74 2.12
C LEU A 61 -10.88 -30.57 1.06
N GLU A 62 -10.51 -31.81 1.39
CA GLU A 62 -9.92 -32.76 0.47
C GLU A 62 -10.86 -33.01 -0.71
N ARG A 63 -12.15 -33.28 -0.45
CA ARG A 63 -13.16 -33.49 -1.49
C ARG A 63 -13.35 -32.26 -2.38
N VAL A 64 -13.36 -31.07 -1.80
CA VAL A 64 -13.44 -29.79 -2.54
C VAL A 64 -12.19 -29.59 -3.41
N SER A 65 -11.01 -29.89 -2.87
CA SER A 65 -9.71 -29.72 -3.53
C SER A 65 -9.47 -30.69 -4.70
N GLU A 66 -10.19 -31.81 -4.71
CA GLU A 66 -10.18 -32.80 -5.78
C GLU A 66 -11.13 -32.44 -6.93
N ALA A 67 -12.22 -31.71 -6.62
CA ALA A 67 -13.22 -31.30 -7.58
C ALA A 67 -12.65 -30.39 -8.70
N ARG A 68 -13.37 -30.31 -9.81
CA ARG A 68 -13.18 -29.31 -10.85
C ARG A 68 -14.47 -28.52 -10.97
N PHE A 69 -14.31 -27.21 -11.03
CA PHE A 69 -15.39 -26.24 -11.14
C PHE A 69 -15.37 -25.60 -12.52
N ASP A 70 -16.56 -25.31 -13.03
CA ASP A 70 -16.78 -24.54 -14.25
C ASP A 70 -16.95 -23.05 -13.91
N PRO A 71 -16.66 -22.13 -14.85
CA PRO A 71 -16.89 -20.70 -14.62
C PRO A 71 -18.30 -20.37 -14.12
N GLY A 72 -18.37 -19.56 -13.06
CA GLY A 72 -19.61 -19.17 -12.39
C GLY A 72 -20.02 -20.08 -11.23
N ASP A 73 -19.37 -21.24 -11.05
CA ASP A 73 -19.65 -22.14 -9.94
C ASP A 73 -19.34 -21.50 -8.58
N ARG A 74 -20.03 -22.00 -7.55
CA ARG A 74 -19.94 -21.51 -6.17
C ARG A 74 -19.67 -22.66 -5.23
N VAL A 75 -18.77 -22.48 -4.28
CA VAL A 75 -18.52 -23.40 -3.16
C VAL A 75 -18.87 -22.67 -1.86
N LEU A 76 -19.86 -23.19 -1.15
CA LEU A 76 -20.47 -22.57 0.03
C LEU A 76 -20.22 -23.42 1.27
N PHE A 77 -19.47 -22.88 2.23
CA PHE A 77 -19.15 -23.51 3.50
C PHE A 77 -20.20 -23.18 4.57
N ARG A 78 -20.63 -24.16 5.36
CA ARG A 78 -21.67 -23.96 6.36
C ARG A 78 -21.18 -23.06 7.50
N ALA A 79 -21.91 -21.99 7.80
CA ALA A 79 -21.65 -21.12 8.95
C ALA A 79 -21.53 -21.93 10.25
N GLY A 80 -20.57 -21.54 11.10
CA GLY A 80 -20.25 -22.21 12.36
C GLY A 80 -19.30 -23.41 12.25
N ASP A 81 -19.09 -23.96 11.06
CA ASP A 81 -18.25 -25.15 10.90
C ASP A 81 -16.76 -24.79 10.79
N THR A 82 -15.90 -25.72 11.22
CA THR A 82 -14.44 -25.65 11.04
C THR A 82 -14.00 -26.78 10.14
N PHE A 83 -13.18 -26.45 9.14
CA PHE A 83 -12.68 -27.35 8.13
C PHE A 83 -11.15 -27.42 8.24
N PRO A 84 -10.60 -28.47 8.88
CA PRO A 84 -9.16 -28.65 8.99
C PRO A 84 -8.55 -29.04 7.64
N GLY A 85 -7.31 -28.60 7.39
CA GLY A 85 -6.54 -28.97 6.19
C GLY A 85 -6.36 -27.83 5.20
N GLN A 86 -5.95 -28.16 3.98
CA GLN A 86 -5.71 -27.18 2.92
C GLN A 86 -6.78 -27.26 1.84
N LEU A 87 -7.38 -26.11 1.52
CA LEU A 87 -8.20 -25.93 0.33
C LEU A 87 -7.31 -25.58 -0.87
N ARG A 88 -7.35 -26.39 -1.93
CA ARG A 88 -6.68 -26.10 -3.21
C ARG A 88 -7.69 -25.74 -4.28
N ILE A 89 -7.60 -24.52 -4.80
CA ILE A 89 -8.43 -24.08 -5.91
C ILE A 89 -7.67 -24.35 -7.21
N ARG A 90 -8.20 -25.30 -8.01
CA ARG A 90 -7.55 -25.85 -9.21
C ARG A 90 -8.29 -25.54 -10.52
N SER A 91 -9.34 -24.73 -10.44
CA SER A 91 -10.11 -24.22 -11.58
C SER A 91 -10.04 -22.71 -11.61
N SER A 92 -10.29 -22.14 -12.79
CA SER A 92 -10.45 -20.70 -13.01
C SER A 92 -11.90 -20.39 -13.36
N GLY A 93 -12.34 -19.20 -13.01
CA GLY A 93 -13.55 -18.63 -13.59
C GLY A 93 -13.28 -18.05 -14.98
N ALA A 94 -14.21 -17.22 -15.44
CA ALA A 94 -14.11 -16.49 -16.69
C ALA A 94 -14.59 -15.03 -16.50
N PRO A 95 -14.33 -14.11 -17.45
CA PRO A 95 -14.93 -12.78 -17.44
C PRO A 95 -16.45 -12.84 -17.18
N GLY A 96 -16.92 -12.09 -16.19
CA GLY A 96 -18.34 -12.08 -15.79
C GLY A 96 -18.84 -13.32 -15.06
N MET A 97 -18.04 -14.38 -14.97
CA MET A 97 -18.40 -15.69 -14.39
C MET A 97 -17.27 -16.18 -13.45
N PRO A 98 -16.96 -15.45 -12.36
CA PRO A 98 -15.93 -15.87 -11.42
C PRO A 98 -16.35 -17.12 -10.65
N LEU A 99 -15.37 -17.87 -10.14
CA LEU A 99 -15.60 -18.87 -9.10
C LEU A 99 -15.77 -18.17 -7.77
N VAL A 100 -16.80 -18.55 -7.00
CA VAL A 100 -17.10 -17.93 -5.71
C VAL A 100 -16.91 -18.93 -4.57
N PHE A 101 -16.10 -18.58 -3.57
CA PHE A 101 -15.92 -19.33 -2.34
C PHE A 101 -16.45 -18.49 -1.17
N ALA A 102 -17.58 -18.90 -0.60
CA ALA A 102 -18.27 -18.12 0.43
C ALA A 102 -18.92 -19.04 1.48
N HIS A 103 -19.81 -18.50 2.32
CA HIS A 103 -20.56 -19.29 3.30
C HIS A 103 -22.04 -19.42 2.95
N TYR A 104 -22.73 -20.32 3.64
CA TYR A 104 -24.20 -20.38 3.71
C TYR A 104 -24.67 -20.66 5.14
N GLY A 105 -25.96 -20.45 5.40
CA GLY A 105 -26.53 -20.59 6.73
C GLY A 105 -26.36 -19.33 7.57
N GLN A 106 -26.60 -19.44 8.87
CA GLN A 106 -26.55 -18.34 9.82
C GLN A 106 -25.53 -18.65 10.92
N GLY A 107 -24.90 -17.62 11.49
CA GLY A 107 -23.95 -17.76 12.59
C GLY A 107 -22.58 -17.18 12.27
N SER A 108 -21.55 -17.67 12.96
CA SER A 108 -20.16 -17.27 12.73
C SER A 108 -19.67 -17.72 11.35
N LYS A 109 -18.68 -16.99 10.80
CA LYS A 109 -18.01 -17.39 9.56
C LYS A 109 -17.47 -18.83 9.70
N PRO A 110 -17.60 -19.67 8.67
CA PRO A 110 -16.90 -20.95 8.65
C PRO A 110 -15.38 -20.73 8.67
N VAL A 111 -14.66 -21.63 9.32
CA VAL A 111 -13.21 -21.56 9.48
C VAL A 111 -12.53 -22.54 8.54
N ILE A 112 -11.63 -22.05 7.69
CA ILE A 112 -10.63 -22.88 6.99
C ILE A 112 -9.36 -22.84 7.83
N ASP A 113 -9.00 -23.97 8.45
CA ASP A 113 -7.88 -24.04 9.39
C ASP A 113 -6.78 -24.98 8.88
N GLY A 114 -5.75 -24.38 8.27
CA GLY A 114 -4.57 -25.10 7.78
C GLY A 114 -3.67 -25.64 8.90
N GLY A 115 -3.81 -25.14 10.13
CA GLY A 115 -3.04 -25.55 11.30
C GLY A 115 -3.66 -26.73 12.07
N ALA A 116 -4.96 -26.98 11.90
CA ALA A 116 -5.73 -27.97 12.66
C ALA A 116 -5.58 -29.43 12.17
N THR A 117 -4.38 -29.84 11.76
CA THR A 117 -4.06 -31.22 11.37
C THR A 117 -2.93 -31.82 12.23
N SER A 118 -3.00 -33.13 12.51
CA SER A 118 -1.99 -33.87 13.30
C SER A 118 -0.80 -34.36 12.48
N ASP A 119 -1.02 -34.63 11.20
CA ASP A 119 -0.09 -35.40 10.36
C ASP A 119 0.96 -34.51 9.67
N GLY A 120 0.90 -33.20 9.95
CA GLY A 120 1.71 -32.16 9.36
C GLY A 120 0.85 -31.15 8.59
N GLN A 121 1.35 -29.92 8.51
CA GLN A 121 0.61 -28.77 7.97
C GLN A 121 1.30 -28.23 6.72
N PHE A 122 0.50 -27.82 5.73
CA PHE A 122 0.98 -27.12 4.55
C PHE A 122 1.35 -25.67 4.90
N ALA A 123 2.22 -25.04 4.12
CA ALA A 123 2.52 -23.62 4.33
C ALA A 123 1.34 -22.68 4.00
N SER A 124 0.21 -23.16 3.48
CA SER A 124 -0.98 -22.32 3.25
C SER A 124 -2.30 -23.03 3.58
N ALA A 125 -3.27 -22.31 4.13
CA ALA A 125 -4.61 -22.83 4.34
C ALA A 125 -5.43 -22.87 3.03
N ILE A 126 -5.26 -21.86 2.16
CA ILE A 126 -5.84 -21.80 0.81
C ILE A 126 -4.72 -21.60 -0.21
N ALA A 127 -4.64 -22.50 -1.19
CA ALA A 127 -3.65 -22.45 -2.27
C ALA A 127 -4.30 -22.25 -3.64
N ILE A 128 -3.81 -21.26 -4.39
CA ILE A 128 -4.28 -20.89 -5.72
C ILE A 128 -3.06 -20.78 -6.66
N TRP A 129 -2.93 -21.73 -7.58
CA TRP A 129 -1.78 -21.83 -8.48
C TRP A 129 -2.20 -21.66 -9.93
N ASN A 130 -1.71 -20.61 -10.60
CA ASN A 130 -2.01 -20.31 -12.00
C ASN A 130 -3.52 -20.35 -12.33
N GLN A 131 -4.36 -19.91 -11.38
CA GLN A 131 -5.81 -19.73 -11.58
C GLN A 131 -6.18 -18.26 -11.55
N GLN A 132 -7.36 -17.92 -12.07
CA GLN A 132 -7.88 -16.55 -12.18
C GLN A 132 -9.41 -16.49 -12.09
N TYR A 133 -9.97 -15.28 -12.00
CA TYR A 133 -11.40 -15.03 -11.80
C TYR A 133 -11.96 -15.75 -10.56
N ILE A 134 -11.43 -15.39 -9.39
CA ILE A 134 -11.78 -16.01 -8.11
C ILE A 134 -12.21 -14.94 -7.11
N GLU A 135 -13.36 -15.15 -6.48
CA GLU A 135 -13.85 -14.36 -5.36
C GLU A 135 -13.92 -15.23 -4.10
N ILE A 136 -13.36 -14.73 -2.99
CA ILE A 136 -13.43 -15.36 -1.67
C ILE A 136 -14.01 -14.34 -0.69
N SER A 137 -15.12 -14.70 -0.05
CA SER A 137 -15.78 -13.81 0.90
C SER A 137 -16.34 -14.51 2.14
N ASP A 138 -16.46 -13.75 3.23
CA ASP A 138 -17.20 -14.17 4.43
C ASP A 138 -16.66 -15.43 5.11
N LEU A 139 -15.36 -15.70 4.98
CA LEU A 139 -14.67 -16.82 5.60
C LEU A 139 -13.75 -16.34 6.73
N GLU A 140 -13.53 -17.21 7.70
CA GLU A 140 -12.42 -17.12 8.64
C GLU A 140 -11.30 -18.08 8.21
N ILE A 141 -10.05 -17.63 8.27
CA ILE A 141 -8.89 -18.36 7.77
C ILE A 141 -7.79 -18.32 8.84
N ALA A 142 -7.30 -19.50 9.22
CA ALA A 142 -6.21 -19.66 10.17
C ALA A 142 -5.14 -20.62 9.63
N ASN A 143 -3.87 -20.41 10.05
CA ASN A 143 -2.78 -21.29 9.68
C ASN A 143 -1.61 -21.22 10.69
N ASP A 144 -1.80 -21.83 11.86
CA ASP A 144 -0.74 -21.99 12.86
C ASP A 144 0.08 -23.27 12.57
N VAL A 145 1.09 -23.14 11.71
CA VAL A 145 1.99 -24.23 11.34
C VAL A 145 2.91 -24.54 12.51
N ARG A 146 2.66 -25.63 13.24
CA ARG A 146 3.49 -26.18 14.32
C ARG A 146 4.41 -27.30 13.86
N ARG A 147 4.05 -27.99 12.79
CA ARG A 147 4.79 -29.10 12.19
C ARG A 147 4.57 -29.06 10.68
N ALA A 148 5.47 -28.42 9.94
CA ALA A 148 5.47 -28.38 8.50
C ALA A 148 5.61 -29.80 7.91
N LEU A 149 4.87 -30.07 6.83
CA LEU A 149 5.03 -31.31 6.06
C LEU A 149 6.43 -31.39 5.42
N PRO A 150 6.95 -32.61 5.16
CA PRO A 150 8.18 -32.77 4.39
C PRO A 150 8.10 -32.03 3.04
N GLY A 151 9.11 -31.19 2.76
CA GLY A 151 9.17 -30.36 1.54
C GLY A 151 8.56 -28.97 1.68
N GLU A 152 7.74 -28.72 2.70
CA GLU A 152 7.25 -27.37 3.01
C GLU A 152 8.31 -26.55 3.76
N PRO A 153 8.48 -25.26 3.44
CA PRO A 153 9.42 -24.39 4.13
C PRO A 153 8.98 -24.13 5.58
N LYS A 154 9.88 -24.37 6.53
CA LYS A 154 9.61 -24.21 7.98
C LYS A 154 9.38 -22.76 8.41
N GLU A 155 9.92 -21.80 7.67
CA GLU A 155 9.77 -20.36 7.91
C GLU A 155 8.62 -19.71 7.13
N ALA A 156 7.69 -20.51 6.59
CA ALA A 156 6.53 -19.99 5.88
C ALA A 156 5.20 -20.41 6.50
N SER A 157 4.23 -19.50 6.40
CA SER A 157 2.82 -19.77 6.66
C SER A 157 1.97 -18.70 6.00
N PHE A 158 0.91 -19.11 5.32
CA PHE A 158 -0.01 -18.24 4.61
C PHE A 158 -1.46 -18.57 4.95
N GLY A 159 -2.31 -17.56 5.06
CA GLY A 159 -3.75 -17.79 5.02
C GLY A 159 -4.16 -18.20 3.60
N ILE A 160 -4.05 -17.25 2.66
CA ILE A 160 -4.28 -17.46 1.23
C ILE A 160 -2.97 -17.25 0.48
N SER A 161 -2.55 -18.21 -0.35
CA SER A 161 -1.37 -18.07 -1.20
C SER A 161 -1.74 -18.19 -2.68
N LEU A 162 -1.62 -17.08 -3.39
CA LEU A 162 -1.69 -16.99 -4.85
C LEU A 162 -0.28 -17.05 -5.40
N LEU A 163 -0.04 -17.97 -6.32
CA LEU A 163 1.23 -18.07 -7.03
C LEU A 163 0.98 -18.15 -8.53
N ASN A 164 1.51 -17.15 -9.23
CA ASN A 164 1.69 -17.14 -10.67
C ASN A 164 3.11 -17.59 -10.96
N SER A 165 3.26 -18.79 -11.51
CA SER A 165 4.55 -19.34 -11.90
C SER A 165 4.51 -19.61 -13.40
N ASN A 166 4.99 -18.64 -14.18
CA ASN A 166 4.92 -18.64 -15.65
C ASN A 166 3.51 -18.83 -16.22
N GLY A 167 2.48 -18.37 -15.51
CA GLY A 167 1.06 -18.52 -15.88
C GLY A 167 0.55 -17.44 -16.83
N GLY A 168 1.39 -16.49 -17.24
CA GLY A 168 0.97 -15.34 -18.03
C GLY A 168 0.22 -14.31 -17.18
N LYS A 169 -0.67 -13.56 -17.83
CA LYS A 169 -1.57 -12.61 -17.18
C LYS A 169 -2.66 -13.37 -16.44
N LEU A 170 -2.72 -13.27 -15.11
CA LEU A 170 -3.81 -13.78 -14.29
C LEU A 170 -4.61 -12.61 -13.74
N GLU A 171 -5.92 -12.61 -13.94
CA GLU A 171 -6.75 -11.45 -13.60
C GLU A 171 -7.99 -11.77 -12.76
N HIS A 172 -8.48 -10.73 -12.08
CA HIS A 172 -9.71 -10.73 -11.30
C HIS A 172 -9.68 -11.60 -10.04
N PHE A 173 -9.29 -10.97 -8.93
CA PHE A 173 -9.34 -11.57 -7.60
C PHE A 173 -10.03 -10.64 -6.61
N ARG A 174 -10.94 -11.18 -5.81
CA ARG A 174 -11.65 -10.43 -4.76
C ARG A 174 -11.56 -11.16 -3.44
N PHE A 175 -11.09 -10.45 -2.41
CA PHE A 175 -11.02 -10.92 -1.04
C PHE A 175 -11.81 -9.95 -0.17
N ARG A 176 -12.99 -10.37 0.28
CA ARG A 176 -13.96 -9.46 0.92
C ARG A 176 -14.44 -10.01 2.26
N ASN A 177 -14.56 -9.15 3.26
CA ASN A 177 -15.12 -9.53 4.56
C ASN A 177 -14.47 -10.82 5.11
N LEU A 178 -13.15 -10.91 5.07
CA LEU A 178 -12.42 -12.05 5.62
C LEU A 178 -11.98 -11.77 7.06
N THR A 179 -11.92 -12.82 7.87
CA THR A 179 -11.17 -12.80 9.13
C THR A 179 -9.94 -13.68 8.94
N ILE A 180 -8.73 -13.10 8.92
CA ILE A 180 -7.49 -13.84 8.73
C ILE A 180 -6.67 -13.72 10.00
N ARG A 181 -6.49 -14.84 10.71
CA ARG A 181 -5.85 -14.82 12.03
C ARG A 181 -4.86 -15.95 12.25
N ASP A 182 -3.96 -15.76 13.21
CA ASP A 182 -3.07 -16.81 13.70
C ASP A 182 -2.24 -17.47 12.59
N ILE A 183 -1.59 -16.63 11.78
CA ILE A 183 -0.77 -17.08 10.67
C ILE A 183 0.67 -17.16 11.14
N PHE A 184 1.12 -18.35 11.50
CA PHE A 184 2.44 -18.57 12.08
C PHE A 184 3.16 -19.74 11.42
N ALA A 185 4.46 -19.59 11.16
CA ALA A 185 5.32 -20.64 10.62
C ALA A 185 5.89 -21.53 11.75
N GLU A 186 6.32 -22.75 11.44
CA GLU A 186 6.94 -23.66 12.42
C GLU A 186 8.15 -23.02 13.10
N ARG A 187 8.99 -22.36 12.29
CA ARG A 187 10.24 -21.74 12.71
C ARG A 187 10.24 -20.26 12.38
N LEU A 188 10.74 -19.47 13.32
CA LEU A 188 11.01 -18.06 13.15
C LEU A 188 12.52 -17.82 13.28
N SER A 189 13.17 -17.39 12.19
CA SER A 189 14.60 -17.09 12.14
C SER A 189 14.79 -15.62 11.76
N HIS A 190 15.37 -14.82 12.66
CA HIS A 190 15.60 -13.38 12.46
C HIS A 190 16.81 -12.88 13.27
N GLU A 191 17.79 -13.75 13.49
CA GLU A 191 19.06 -13.47 14.15
C GLU A 191 19.93 -12.46 13.38
N ASP A 192 19.74 -12.38 12.06
CA ASP A 192 20.34 -11.40 11.16
C ASP A 192 19.38 -11.04 10.00
N GLU A 193 19.78 -10.11 9.14
CA GLU A 193 18.94 -9.65 8.01
C GLU A 193 18.69 -10.75 6.96
N GLN A 194 19.64 -11.66 6.73
CA GLN A 194 19.46 -12.75 5.77
C GLN A 194 18.42 -13.74 6.30
N ALA A 195 18.50 -14.10 7.58
CA ALA A 195 17.52 -14.92 8.27
C ALA A 195 16.14 -14.28 8.25
N PHE A 196 16.06 -13.02 8.66
CA PHE A 196 14.82 -12.24 8.62
C PHE A 196 14.18 -12.24 7.22
N ASN A 197 14.97 -12.10 6.15
CA ASN A 197 14.47 -12.08 4.77
C ASN A 197 13.94 -13.44 4.29
N ARG A 198 14.32 -14.56 4.90
CA ARG A 198 13.79 -15.90 4.59
C ARG A 198 12.40 -16.15 5.18
N VAL A 199 11.96 -15.40 6.19
CA VAL A 199 10.64 -15.61 6.82
C VAL A 199 9.50 -15.19 5.90
N ARG A 200 8.71 -16.11 5.37
CA ARG A 200 7.62 -15.81 4.43
C ARG A 200 6.28 -16.10 5.10
N ILE A 201 5.81 -15.16 5.91
CA ILE A 201 4.54 -15.29 6.63
C ILE A 201 3.59 -14.18 6.16
N ALA A 202 2.39 -14.52 5.69
CA ALA A 202 1.40 -13.52 5.28
C ALA A 202 -0.04 -14.01 5.41
N GLY A 203 -0.97 -13.15 5.84
CA GLY A 203 -2.40 -13.45 5.73
C GLY A 203 -2.83 -13.75 4.29
N ILE A 204 -2.51 -12.84 3.37
CA ILE A 204 -2.65 -13.05 1.92
C ILE A 204 -1.28 -12.85 1.25
N ARG A 205 -0.83 -13.85 0.49
CA ARG A 205 0.35 -13.78 -0.36
C ARG A 205 -0.08 -13.76 -1.82
N ILE A 206 0.47 -12.82 -2.59
CA ILE A 206 0.36 -12.75 -4.05
C ILE A 206 1.77 -12.73 -4.62
N SER A 207 2.16 -13.82 -5.27
CA SER A 207 3.55 -14.01 -5.69
C SER A 207 3.64 -14.36 -7.17
N THR A 208 4.48 -13.65 -7.89
CA THR A 208 4.78 -13.93 -9.29
C THR A 208 6.23 -14.36 -9.45
N ILE A 209 6.42 -15.48 -10.14
CA ILE A 209 7.69 -16.05 -10.55
C ILE A 209 7.64 -16.18 -12.09
N SER A 210 8.35 -15.30 -12.76
CA SER A 210 8.63 -15.28 -14.19
C SER A 210 10.05 -15.82 -14.38
N ALA A 211 10.18 -17.10 -14.73
CA ALA A 211 11.49 -17.73 -14.94
C ALA A 211 12.29 -16.90 -15.95
N GLY A 212 13.44 -16.38 -15.52
CA GLY A 212 14.34 -15.62 -16.37
C GLY A 212 14.63 -16.41 -17.65
N GLY A 213 14.15 -15.90 -18.79
CA GLY A 213 14.37 -16.51 -20.10
C GLY A 213 13.23 -17.36 -20.69
N LYS A 214 11.97 -17.27 -20.22
CA LYS A 214 10.80 -17.82 -20.94
C LYS A 214 9.85 -16.72 -21.43
N GLU A 215 9.36 -16.89 -22.66
CA GLU A 215 8.65 -15.92 -23.52
C GLU A 215 7.33 -15.33 -22.98
N VAL A 216 6.84 -15.74 -21.80
CA VAL A 216 5.51 -15.34 -21.31
C VAL A 216 5.62 -14.41 -20.09
N PRO A 217 5.54 -13.09 -20.30
CA PRO A 217 5.17 -12.11 -19.28
C PRO A 217 4.13 -12.63 -18.30
N SER A 218 4.51 -12.79 -17.03
CA SER A 218 3.59 -13.28 -15.99
C SER A 218 3.40 -12.22 -14.93
N TYR A 219 2.15 -11.94 -14.59
CA TYR A 219 1.78 -10.96 -13.55
C TYR A 219 0.32 -11.16 -13.13
N PHE A 220 -0.02 -10.66 -11.95
CA PHE A 220 -1.41 -10.49 -11.51
C PHE A 220 -1.93 -9.11 -11.88
N ARG A 221 -3.22 -9.02 -12.22
CA ARG A 221 -3.95 -7.75 -12.35
C ARG A 221 -5.35 -7.83 -11.78
N ASP A 222 -5.96 -6.68 -11.52
CA ASP A 222 -7.34 -6.55 -11.04
C ASP A 222 -7.56 -7.32 -9.73
N VAL A 223 -6.87 -6.88 -8.68
CA VAL A 223 -6.94 -7.49 -7.33
C VAL A 223 -7.57 -6.50 -6.35
N VAL A 224 -8.58 -6.94 -5.60
CA VAL A 224 -9.16 -6.15 -4.51
C VAL A 224 -9.13 -6.94 -3.22
N ILE A 225 -8.56 -6.35 -2.17
CA ILE A 225 -8.59 -6.84 -0.79
C ILE A 225 -9.31 -5.78 0.06
N GLU A 226 -10.51 -6.10 0.52
CA GLU A 226 -11.36 -5.12 1.18
C GLU A 226 -12.17 -5.65 2.36
N ASP A 227 -12.54 -4.71 3.24
CA ASP A 227 -13.45 -4.90 4.37
C ASP A 227 -13.07 -6.08 5.27
N SER A 228 -11.77 -6.40 5.36
CA SER A 228 -11.27 -7.60 6.03
C SER A 228 -10.50 -7.27 7.31
N HIS A 229 -10.47 -8.23 8.24
CA HIS A 229 -9.76 -8.14 9.52
C HIS A 229 -8.59 -9.13 9.54
N PHE A 230 -7.38 -8.62 9.76
CA PHE A 230 -6.15 -9.38 9.87
C PHE A 230 -5.60 -9.26 11.28
N GLU A 231 -5.31 -10.38 11.93
CA GLU A 231 -4.85 -10.37 13.31
C GLU A 231 -3.79 -11.45 13.59
N ARG A 232 -2.76 -11.11 14.38
CA ARG A 232 -1.74 -12.07 14.84
C ARG A 232 -1.11 -12.89 13.71
N SER A 233 -0.57 -12.23 12.70
CA SER A 233 0.33 -12.84 11.71
C SER A 233 1.77 -12.71 12.16
N GLY A 234 2.62 -13.72 11.94
CA GLY A 234 4.03 -13.69 12.33
C GLY A 234 4.87 -12.64 11.59
N ARG A 235 4.45 -12.21 10.39
CA ARG A 235 5.14 -11.16 9.61
C ARG A 235 4.19 -10.22 8.89
N PHE A 236 3.56 -10.64 7.79
CA PHE A 236 2.74 -9.76 6.96
C PHE A 236 1.23 -9.98 7.11
N GLY A 237 0.44 -8.94 6.94
CA GLY A 237 -0.99 -9.08 6.64
C GLY A 237 -1.18 -9.44 5.17
N VAL A 238 -0.72 -8.57 4.27
CA VAL A 238 -0.70 -8.75 2.82
C VAL A 238 0.73 -8.65 2.31
N MET A 239 1.15 -9.64 1.52
CA MET A 239 2.48 -9.68 0.88
C MET A 239 2.34 -9.84 -0.62
N ILE A 240 2.72 -8.80 -1.37
CA ILE A 240 2.75 -8.82 -2.84
C ILE A 240 4.19 -8.82 -3.29
N THR A 241 4.57 -9.80 -4.12
CA THR A 241 5.92 -9.95 -4.64
C THR A 241 5.89 -10.32 -6.12
N HIS A 242 6.73 -9.66 -6.91
CA HIS A 242 7.04 -10.05 -8.30
C HIS A 242 8.55 -10.25 -8.41
N ASP A 243 9.00 -11.37 -8.96
CA ASP A 243 10.43 -11.71 -9.03
C ASP A 243 11.29 -10.79 -9.92
N GLY A 244 10.71 -10.12 -10.92
CA GLY A 244 11.30 -8.97 -11.59
C GLY A 244 11.70 -7.81 -10.65
N ALA A 245 11.21 -7.78 -9.41
CA ALA A 245 11.70 -6.88 -8.35
C ALA A 245 12.97 -7.40 -7.65
N GLY A 246 13.40 -8.62 -7.96
CA GLY A 246 14.58 -9.30 -7.40
C GLY A 246 15.91 -8.65 -7.79
N GLU A 247 16.99 -9.10 -7.15
CA GLU A 247 18.25 -8.37 -7.11
C GLU A 247 18.99 -8.26 -8.47
N GLY A 248 18.93 -7.08 -9.09
CA GLY A 248 19.70 -6.68 -10.27
C GLY A 248 19.85 -5.15 -10.35
N TYR A 249 20.42 -4.62 -11.44
CA TYR A 249 20.33 -3.17 -11.74
C TYR A 249 18.94 -2.77 -12.26
N ARG A 250 17.99 -3.71 -12.32
CA ARG A 250 16.62 -3.46 -12.75
C ARG A 250 15.74 -3.11 -11.56
N ASP A 251 15.18 -1.91 -11.56
CA ASP A 251 14.22 -1.40 -10.58
C ASP A 251 12.98 -0.83 -11.30
N ALA A 252 12.11 -0.11 -10.59
CA ALA A 252 10.89 0.44 -11.18
C ALA A 252 11.13 1.41 -12.36
N HIS A 253 12.35 1.93 -12.51
CA HIS A 253 12.70 2.85 -13.61
C HIS A 253 12.98 2.14 -14.93
N THR A 254 13.37 0.87 -14.87
CA THR A 254 13.90 0.13 -16.03
C THR A 254 13.04 -1.06 -16.48
N ARG A 255 12.10 -1.48 -15.64
CA ARG A 255 11.20 -2.61 -15.92
C ARG A 255 10.12 -2.19 -16.89
N ASP A 256 9.67 -3.14 -17.70
CA ASP A 256 8.50 -2.95 -18.54
C ASP A 256 7.27 -2.70 -17.62
N PRO A 257 6.64 -1.51 -17.71
CA PRO A 257 5.54 -1.13 -16.83
C PRO A 257 4.27 -1.97 -17.04
N ASP A 258 4.18 -2.73 -18.14
CA ASP A 258 2.99 -3.48 -18.49
C ASP A 258 3.04 -4.96 -18.14
N THR A 259 4.24 -5.53 -18.12
CA THR A 259 4.44 -6.98 -18.07
C THR A 259 5.25 -7.44 -16.87
N GLU A 260 6.06 -6.56 -16.27
CA GLU A 260 6.97 -6.90 -15.20
C GLU A 260 6.47 -6.39 -13.85
N PHE A 261 5.16 -6.21 -13.61
CA PHE A 261 4.60 -5.81 -12.30
C PHE A 261 3.27 -6.50 -12.02
N ASN A 262 3.03 -6.85 -10.75
CA ASN A 262 1.65 -7.09 -10.31
C ASN A 262 0.94 -5.73 -10.24
N ARG A 263 -0.22 -5.58 -10.87
CA ARG A 263 -0.80 -4.25 -11.12
C ARG A 263 -2.29 -4.16 -10.89
N ASP A 264 -2.83 -2.94 -10.90
CA ASP A 264 -4.27 -2.69 -10.74
C ASP A 264 -4.80 -3.32 -9.43
N ILE A 265 -4.23 -2.87 -8.31
CA ILE A 265 -4.44 -3.47 -6.99
C ILE A 265 -5.06 -2.45 -6.04
N VAL A 266 -6.12 -2.84 -5.36
CA VAL A 266 -6.76 -2.04 -4.31
C VAL A 266 -6.74 -2.80 -2.99
N ILE A 267 -6.19 -2.16 -1.95
CA ILE A 267 -6.21 -2.63 -0.57
C ILE A 267 -6.92 -1.56 0.25
N ARG A 268 -8.19 -1.80 0.62
CA ARG A 268 -9.00 -0.78 1.27
C ARG A 268 -9.88 -1.25 2.42
N ASN A 269 -10.18 -0.36 3.35
CA ASN A 269 -11.11 -0.62 4.46
C ASN A 269 -10.73 -1.84 5.34
N ASN A 270 -9.46 -2.24 5.35
CA ASN A 270 -9.02 -3.38 6.15
C ASN A 270 -8.52 -2.93 7.52
N ARG A 271 -8.60 -3.83 8.50
CA ARG A 271 -8.01 -3.65 9.82
C ARG A 271 -6.90 -4.67 10.01
N PHE A 272 -5.72 -4.20 10.42
CA PHE A 272 -4.57 -5.03 10.72
C PHE A 272 -4.17 -4.80 12.18
N PHE A 273 -4.17 -5.87 12.97
CA PHE A 273 -3.95 -5.80 14.40
C PHE A 273 -2.89 -6.79 14.85
N ASP A 274 -1.90 -6.33 15.62
CA ASP A 274 -0.84 -7.18 16.16
C ASP A 274 -0.11 -8.02 15.09
N MET A 275 0.21 -7.40 13.96
CA MET A 275 1.08 -8.01 12.96
C MET A 275 2.50 -8.08 13.52
N GLY A 276 3.13 -9.25 13.51
CA GLY A 276 4.50 -9.43 13.98
C GLY A 276 5.52 -8.65 13.15
N GLY A 277 5.21 -8.41 11.87
CA GLY A 277 5.93 -7.52 10.98
C GLY A 277 5.02 -6.43 10.42
N SER A 278 5.18 -6.09 9.14
CA SER A 278 4.41 -4.99 8.52
C SER A 278 3.02 -5.45 8.10
N ALA A 279 2.01 -4.59 8.07
CA ALA A 279 0.69 -5.01 7.57
C ALA A 279 0.73 -5.27 6.05
N VAL A 280 1.28 -4.37 5.25
CA VAL A 280 1.32 -4.50 3.78
C VAL A 280 2.75 -4.39 3.22
N LEU A 281 3.14 -5.34 2.39
CA LEU A 281 4.35 -5.28 1.55
C LEU A 281 3.96 -5.22 0.08
N LEU A 282 4.43 -4.19 -0.63
CA LEU A 282 4.32 -4.03 -2.08
C LEU A 282 5.70 -4.13 -2.74
N SER A 283 6.06 -5.31 -3.24
CA SER A 283 7.34 -5.56 -3.90
C SER A 283 7.12 -5.89 -5.39
N GLY A 284 7.51 -4.98 -6.27
CA GLY A 284 7.23 -5.12 -7.70
C GLY A 284 5.77 -4.99 -8.06
N ALA A 285 5.10 -3.99 -7.48
CA ALA A 285 3.72 -3.67 -7.76
C ALA A 285 3.57 -2.33 -8.52
N ARG A 286 2.49 -2.16 -9.27
CA ARG A 286 2.21 -0.92 -10.02
C ARG A 286 0.72 -0.54 -10.00
N MET A 287 0.38 0.75 -10.00
CA MET A 287 -1.02 1.23 -9.93
C MET A 287 -1.75 0.60 -8.74
N VAL A 288 -1.22 0.89 -7.55
CA VAL A 288 -1.75 0.36 -6.29
C VAL A 288 -2.40 1.47 -5.50
N LEU A 289 -3.62 1.24 -5.04
CA LEU A 289 -4.32 2.08 -4.09
C LEU A 289 -4.36 1.38 -2.72
N VAL A 290 -3.71 1.98 -1.73
CA VAL A 290 -3.80 1.57 -0.33
C VAL A 290 -4.58 2.65 0.42
N GLU A 291 -5.85 2.41 0.73
CA GLU A 291 -6.69 3.45 1.32
C GLU A 291 -7.58 3.03 2.48
N ASN A 292 -7.80 3.95 3.41
CA ASN A 292 -8.73 3.75 4.53
C ASN A 292 -8.48 2.45 5.34
N ASN A 293 -7.21 2.04 5.47
CA ASN A 293 -6.83 0.90 6.30
C ASN A 293 -6.39 1.38 7.69
N ASP A 294 -6.64 0.56 8.72
CA ASP A 294 -6.12 0.75 10.07
C ASP A 294 -4.99 -0.25 10.35
N PHE A 295 -3.78 0.27 10.53
CA PHE A 295 -2.59 -0.47 10.93
C PHE A 295 -2.31 -0.20 12.40
N THR A 296 -2.71 -1.12 13.28
CA THR A 296 -2.53 -0.95 14.72
C THR A 296 -1.61 -2.02 15.29
N ARG A 297 -0.53 -1.58 15.96
CA ARG A 297 0.49 -2.45 16.57
C ARG A 297 1.16 -3.42 15.59
N THR A 298 1.49 -2.94 14.38
CA THR A 298 2.41 -3.66 13.51
C THR A 298 3.82 -3.71 14.11
N GLY A 299 4.59 -4.74 13.78
CA GLY A 299 5.83 -5.07 14.48
C GLY A 299 5.63 -5.63 15.89
N SER A 300 4.46 -6.18 16.18
CA SER A 300 4.10 -6.76 17.48
C SER A 300 5.07 -7.86 17.90
N SER A 301 5.29 -7.95 19.20
CA SER A 301 5.99 -9.07 19.84
C SER A 301 5.08 -9.77 20.84
N LEU A 302 3.76 -9.77 20.60
CA LEU A 302 2.77 -10.40 21.49
C LEU A 302 3.03 -11.91 21.63
N VAL A 303 3.52 -12.55 20.57
CA VAL A 303 3.98 -13.95 20.58
C VAL A 303 5.45 -13.97 20.14
N PRO A 304 6.42 -13.64 21.02
CA PRO A 304 7.82 -13.41 20.63
C PRO A 304 8.47 -14.57 19.88
N ALA A 305 8.09 -15.81 20.19
CA ALA A 305 8.62 -17.00 19.51
C ALA A 305 8.12 -17.17 18.06
N ARG A 306 7.08 -16.43 17.65
CA ARG A 306 6.38 -16.61 16.36
C ARG A 306 6.15 -15.29 15.61
N MET A 307 6.54 -14.15 16.17
CA MET A 307 6.40 -12.81 15.58
C MET A 307 7.76 -12.12 15.46
N VAL A 308 8.06 -11.55 14.29
CA VAL A 308 9.39 -10.97 14.02
C VAL A 308 9.71 -9.68 14.81
N GLY A 309 8.74 -9.06 15.47
CA GLY A 309 8.95 -7.88 16.32
C GLY A 309 9.51 -6.65 15.58
N ARG A 310 9.23 -6.52 14.28
CA ARG A 310 9.70 -5.42 13.42
C ARG A 310 8.77 -5.21 12.23
N GLY A 311 8.07 -4.09 12.19
CA GLY A 311 7.13 -3.82 11.11
C GLY A 311 6.73 -2.36 10.96
N SER A 312 6.39 -1.97 9.74
CA SER A 312 5.72 -0.70 9.41
C SER A 312 4.22 -0.92 9.21
N GLY A 313 3.41 0.11 9.02
CA GLY A 313 2.04 -0.12 8.53
C GLY A 313 2.09 -0.71 7.13
N ALA A 314 2.64 0.03 6.16
CA ALA A 314 2.87 -0.46 4.81
C ALA A 314 4.28 -0.09 4.31
N TRP A 315 4.77 -0.77 3.27
CA TRP A 315 5.96 -0.31 2.57
C TRP A 315 6.03 -0.78 1.12
N VAL A 316 6.75 0.01 0.31
CA VAL A 316 6.91 -0.17 -1.14
C VAL A 316 8.36 -0.40 -1.50
N PHE A 317 8.61 -1.37 -2.37
CA PHE A 317 9.93 -1.75 -2.85
C PHE A 317 9.87 -2.04 -4.35
N ASN A 318 10.79 -1.45 -5.14
CA ASN A 318 10.85 -1.64 -6.59
C ASN A 318 9.46 -1.55 -7.29
N SER A 319 8.66 -0.57 -6.89
CA SER A 319 7.26 -0.39 -7.30
C SER A 319 7.02 0.98 -7.94
N ALA A 320 5.92 1.14 -8.67
CA ALA A 320 5.57 2.38 -9.37
C ALA A 320 4.12 2.78 -9.16
N GLU A 321 3.80 4.08 -9.21
CA GLU A 321 2.41 4.57 -9.25
C GLU A 321 1.56 4.03 -8.08
N VAL A 322 2.02 4.30 -6.85
CA VAL A 322 1.33 3.88 -5.62
C VAL A 322 0.74 5.09 -4.93
N VAL A 323 -0.55 5.01 -4.62
CA VAL A 323 -1.24 6.00 -3.79
C VAL A 323 -1.59 5.35 -2.46
N ALA A 324 -1.07 5.93 -1.38
CA ALA A 324 -1.43 5.59 -0.01
C ALA A 324 -2.17 6.77 0.62
N GLN A 325 -3.46 6.60 0.88
CA GLN A 325 -4.30 7.69 1.39
C GLN A 325 -5.32 7.31 2.46
N HIS A 326 -5.64 8.24 3.35
CA HIS A 326 -6.65 8.03 4.40
C HIS A 326 -6.37 6.83 5.34
N ASN A 327 -5.14 6.33 5.39
CA ASN A 327 -4.78 5.25 6.29
C ASN A 327 -4.44 5.78 7.68
N ARG A 328 -4.65 4.94 8.69
CA ARG A 328 -4.27 5.19 10.07
C ARG A 328 -3.19 4.21 10.49
N SER A 329 -2.09 4.71 11.06
CA SER A 329 -1.04 3.88 11.66
C SER A 329 -0.91 4.23 13.14
N ASN A 330 -1.18 3.28 14.03
CA ASN A 330 -1.10 3.48 15.47
C ASN A 330 -0.12 2.50 16.09
N HIS A 331 0.76 2.99 16.96
CA HIS A 331 1.57 2.16 17.83
C HIS A 331 2.47 1.18 17.05
N VAL A 332 3.09 1.63 15.96
CA VAL A 332 4.02 0.83 15.16
C VAL A 332 5.29 0.53 15.96
N ARG A 333 5.78 -0.72 15.93
CA ARG A 333 6.91 -1.21 16.76
C ARG A 333 8.03 -1.83 15.93
N GLY A 334 9.24 -1.77 16.44
CA GLY A 334 10.38 -2.50 15.92
C GLY A 334 11.72 -1.83 16.18
N TYR A 335 12.76 -2.66 16.22
CA TYR A 335 14.13 -2.22 16.47
C TYR A 335 14.80 -1.50 15.28
N LYS A 336 14.21 -1.60 14.08
CA LYS A 336 14.61 -0.96 12.81
C LYS A 336 13.35 -0.59 12.01
N ASP A 337 13.47 0.33 11.04
CA ASP A 337 12.34 0.85 10.23
C ASP A 337 11.17 1.24 11.15
N SER A 338 9.95 0.75 10.88
CA SER A 338 8.79 0.86 11.79
C SER A 338 8.07 2.20 11.75
N TYR A 339 7.84 2.67 10.53
CA TYR A 339 7.07 3.88 10.21
C TYR A 339 5.60 3.52 9.92
N GLY A 340 4.70 4.51 9.92
CA GLY A 340 3.32 4.27 9.48
C GLY A 340 3.26 3.74 8.04
N MET A 341 4.02 4.37 7.15
CA MET A 341 4.45 3.76 5.89
C MET A 341 5.90 4.16 5.63
N HIS A 342 6.65 3.38 4.88
CA HIS A 342 7.92 3.84 4.33
C HIS A 342 8.07 3.50 2.85
N VAL A 343 8.93 4.26 2.19
CA VAL A 343 9.34 4.04 0.81
C VAL A 343 10.74 3.44 0.86
N ASP A 344 10.83 2.14 0.61
CA ASP A 344 12.10 1.43 0.47
C ASP A 344 12.77 1.88 -0.85
N PHE A 345 13.74 1.15 -1.40
CA PHE A 345 14.49 1.64 -2.56
C PHE A 345 13.93 1.21 -3.93
N GLY A 346 14.27 2.00 -4.95
CA GLY A 346 14.03 1.67 -6.36
C GLY A 346 12.62 1.94 -6.87
N ASN A 347 11.87 2.83 -6.22
CA ASN A 347 10.50 3.15 -6.57
C ASN A 347 10.37 4.41 -7.45
N ARG A 348 9.22 4.58 -8.10
CA ARG A 348 8.84 5.87 -8.70
C ARG A 348 7.37 6.21 -8.50
N ASP A 349 7.05 7.50 -8.52
CA ASP A 349 5.67 7.99 -8.56
C ASP A 349 4.83 7.48 -7.37
N ILE A 350 5.32 7.75 -6.15
CA ILE A 350 4.66 7.35 -4.90
C ILE A 350 4.04 8.56 -4.23
N LEU A 351 2.75 8.48 -3.93
CA LEU A 351 1.97 9.52 -3.27
C LEU A 351 1.47 9.03 -1.90
N TYR A 352 1.94 9.67 -0.83
CA TYR A 352 1.48 9.46 0.54
C TYR A 352 0.71 10.71 1.01
N GLN A 353 -0.63 10.62 1.09
CA GLN A 353 -1.47 11.77 1.41
C GLN A 353 -2.65 11.51 2.35
N TYR A 354 -3.02 12.49 3.16
CA TYR A 354 -4.19 12.40 4.05
C TYR A 354 -4.16 11.24 5.06
N ASN A 355 -2.97 10.75 5.40
CA ASN A 355 -2.80 9.68 6.38
C ASN A 355 -2.55 10.25 7.78
N PHE A 356 -2.85 9.44 8.78
CA PHE A 356 -2.57 9.72 10.18
C PHE A 356 -1.60 8.68 10.75
N SER A 357 -0.54 9.13 11.40
CA SER A 357 0.36 8.26 12.17
C SER A 357 0.48 8.75 13.61
N HIS A 358 0.50 7.81 14.55
CA HIS A 358 0.65 8.08 15.96
C HIS A 358 1.52 7.03 16.65
N ASP A 359 2.49 7.52 17.43
CA ASP A 359 3.31 6.70 18.32
C ASP A 359 4.06 5.58 17.58
N SER A 360 4.61 5.88 16.40
CA SER A 360 5.44 4.96 15.62
C SER A 360 6.89 5.01 16.10
N GLU A 361 7.52 3.86 16.33
CA GLU A 361 8.92 3.81 16.78
C GLU A 361 9.92 4.31 15.72
N GLY A 362 9.64 4.12 14.43
CA GLY A 362 10.54 4.50 13.32
C GLY A 362 10.60 6.00 13.06
N GLY A 363 9.45 6.66 13.02
CA GLY A 363 9.34 8.06 12.65
C GLY A 363 8.12 8.32 11.77
N PHE A 364 8.13 9.48 11.13
CA PHE A 364 7.04 9.93 10.27
C PHE A 364 7.34 9.68 8.80
N VAL A 365 8.52 10.09 8.30
CA VAL A 365 8.92 9.90 6.89
C VAL A 365 10.16 9.03 6.82
N GLU A 366 10.11 7.97 6.02
CA GLU A 366 11.29 7.22 5.60
C GLU A 366 11.22 6.99 4.08
N ILE A 367 12.24 7.50 3.41
CA ILE A 367 12.46 7.32 1.97
C ILE A 367 13.92 6.89 1.80
N LEU A 368 14.12 5.65 1.36
CA LEU A 368 15.46 5.12 1.09
C LEU A 368 15.94 5.56 -0.29
N GLY A 369 16.97 4.92 -0.84
CA GLY A 369 17.67 5.35 -2.06
C GLY A 369 16.94 4.99 -3.36
N ARG A 370 17.43 5.49 -4.49
CA ARG A 370 16.93 5.17 -5.86
C ARG A 370 15.44 5.45 -6.10
N ASN A 371 14.81 6.28 -5.29
CA ASN A 371 13.44 6.70 -5.50
C ASN A 371 13.38 7.94 -6.38
N ARG A 372 12.33 8.07 -7.19
CA ARG A 372 12.06 9.28 -7.97
C ARG A 372 10.61 9.71 -7.83
N ASN A 373 10.36 11.01 -7.73
CA ASN A 373 9.01 11.57 -7.69
C ASN A 373 8.19 11.00 -6.53
N ILE A 374 8.64 11.28 -5.31
CA ILE A 374 7.94 10.88 -4.07
C ILE A 374 7.27 12.11 -3.48
N ILE A 375 5.96 12.02 -3.31
CA ILE A 375 5.12 13.12 -2.79
C ILE A 375 4.55 12.69 -1.43
N TRP A 376 4.84 13.48 -0.40
CA TRP A 376 4.39 13.25 0.98
C TRP A 376 3.67 14.49 1.51
N ARG A 377 2.33 14.47 1.48
CA ARG A 377 1.54 15.70 1.72
C ARG A 377 0.28 15.54 2.54
N TYR A 378 -0.13 16.59 3.24
CA TYR A 378 -1.42 16.65 3.95
C TYR A 378 -1.62 15.51 4.98
N ASN A 379 -0.54 15.00 5.55
CA ASN A 379 -0.59 13.97 6.58
C ASN A 379 -0.45 14.60 7.97
N ILE A 380 -0.95 13.88 8.98
CA ILE A 380 -0.81 14.24 10.39
C ILE A 380 0.05 13.19 11.08
N SER A 381 1.13 13.62 11.71
CA SER A 381 1.97 12.79 12.58
C SER A 381 1.85 13.25 14.02
N VAL A 382 1.73 12.31 14.95
CA VAL A 382 1.66 12.58 16.38
C VAL A 382 2.65 11.69 17.11
N ASN A 383 3.69 12.27 17.68
CA ASN A 383 4.68 11.57 18.49
C ASN A 383 5.35 10.38 17.78
N ASP A 384 5.58 10.48 16.48
CA ASP A 384 6.37 9.46 15.78
C ASP A 384 7.89 9.72 15.94
N GLY A 385 8.68 8.64 16.00
CA GLY A 385 10.15 8.69 16.03
C GLY A 385 10.74 8.74 17.43
N LEU A 386 10.26 7.87 18.34
CA LEU A 386 10.52 7.92 19.78
C LEU A 386 11.77 7.16 20.28
N ARG A 387 12.74 6.79 19.43
CA ARG A 387 13.83 5.86 19.81
C ARG A 387 15.25 6.46 19.76
N GLU A 388 16.14 5.87 20.57
CA GLU A 388 17.61 6.02 20.55
C GLU A 388 18.31 5.07 19.54
N LYS A 389 17.52 4.35 18.72
CA LYS A 389 18.00 3.31 17.76
C LYS A 389 18.02 3.86 16.32
N VAL A 390 18.40 3.02 15.35
CA VAL A 390 18.55 3.37 13.92
C VAL A 390 17.23 3.87 13.32
N GLY A 391 17.14 5.14 12.95
CA GLY A 391 15.99 5.76 12.28
C GLY A 391 15.96 7.25 12.57
N ASN A 392 15.13 8.01 11.84
CA ASN A 392 14.94 9.44 12.07
C ASN A 392 13.47 9.82 11.96
N THR A 393 13.03 10.88 12.63
CA THR A 393 11.65 11.38 12.49
C THR A 393 11.32 11.65 11.02
N LEU A 394 12.21 12.33 10.29
CA LEU A 394 12.19 12.36 8.83
C LEU A 394 13.54 11.88 8.29
N TRP A 395 13.52 10.83 7.49
CA TRP A 395 14.71 10.17 6.97
C TRP A 395 14.68 10.05 5.44
N LEU A 396 15.60 10.74 4.77
CA LEU A 396 15.89 10.57 3.35
C LEU A 396 17.30 9.96 3.23
N SER A 397 17.36 8.64 3.10
CA SER A 397 18.62 7.88 3.08
C SER A 397 19.01 7.54 1.63
N PRO A 398 20.31 7.52 1.28
CA PRO A 398 20.74 6.99 -0.01
C PRO A 398 20.84 5.45 0.01
N PHE A 399 20.35 4.80 1.07
CA PHE A 399 20.45 3.35 1.24
C PHE A 399 19.74 2.63 0.09
N SER A 400 20.54 1.94 -0.71
CA SER A 400 20.11 1.10 -1.81
C SER A 400 21.30 0.24 -2.23
N ARG A 401 21.09 -0.69 -3.16
CA ARG A 401 22.22 -1.23 -3.92
C ARG A 401 22.95 -0.09 -4.63
N GLY A 402 24.27 0.02 -4.41
CA GLY A 402 25.11 1.09 -4.95
C GLY A 402 25.00 2.45 -4.26
N THR A 403 24.27 2.56 -3.13
CA THR A 403 24.15 3.79 -2.32
C THR A 403 23.76 5.02 -3.15
N VAL A 404 22.66 4.93 -3.89
CA VAL A 404 22.25 5.97 -4.83
C VAL A 404 21.17 6.85 -4.17
N PRO A 405 21.41 8.16 -4.01
CA PRO A 405 20.42 9.08 -3.48
C PRO A 405 19.15 9.12 -4.35
N SER A 406 18.01 9.17 -3.67
CA SER A 406 16.72 9.48 -4.29
C SER A 406 16.71 10.89 -4.88
N ASP A 407 15.75 11.15 -5.76
CA ASP A 407 15.64 12.40 -6.52
C ASP A 407 14.18 12.84 -6.63
N GLU A 408 13.92 14.14 -6.78
CA GLU A 408 12.55 14.68 -6.91
C GLU A 408 11.65 14.27 -5.73
N ILE A 409 12.00 14.74 -4.53
CA ILE A 409 11.28 14.44 -3.29
C ILE A 409 10.52 15.67 -2.84
N TYR A 410 9.20 15.56 -2.70
CA TYR A 410 8.31 16.65 -2.32
C TYR A 410 7.61 16.31 -1.02
N ILE A 411 7.98 16.98 0.06
CA ILE A 411 7.36 16.82 1.37
C ILE A 411 6.73 18.16 1.71
N TYR A 412 5.41 18.26 1.74
CA TYR A 412 4.74 19.54 1.97
C TYR A 412 3.39 19.47 2.69
N ASN A 413 2.97 20.56 3.34
CA ASN A 413 1.66 20.67 3.99
C ASN A 413 1.33 19.55 4.98
N ASN A 414 2.31 19.01 5.68
CA ASN A 414 2.08 18.06 6.77
C ASN A 414 2.00 18.80 8.11
N THR A 415 1.25 18.23 9.05
CA THR A 415 1.22 18.69 10.44
C THR A 415 1.87 17.64 11.33
N VAL A 416 2.94 18.02 12.04
CA VAL A 416 3.69 17.11 12.89
C VAL A 416 3.62 17.61 14.33
N PHE A 417 3.00 16.83 15.19
CA PHE A 417 2.89 17.09 16.62
C PHE A 417 3.92 16.26 17.38
N VAL A 418 4.71 16.93 18.20
CA VAL A 418 5.72 16.29 19.05
C VAL A 418 5.47 16.72 20.49
N ARG A 419 5.29 15.74 21.38
CA ARG A 419 5.11 15.97 22.83
C ARG A 419 6.38 16.54 23.46
N PRO A 420 6.29 17.23 24.61
CA PRO A 420 7.47 17.76 25.29
C PRO A 420 8.43 16.64 25.67
N GLY A 421 9.73 16.94 25.68
CA GLY A 421 10.78 15.98 26.00
C GLY A 421 11.25 15.13 24.81
N LEU A 422 10.59 15.21 23.66
CA LEU A 422 11.03 14.57 22.42
C LEU A 422 11.69 15.57 21.48
N TYR A 423 12.69 15.11 20.74
CA TYR A 423 13.42 15.91 19.76
C TYR A 423 13.38 15.19 18.41
N PRO A 424 12.79 15.80 17.37
CA PRO A 424 12.78 15.19 16.06
C PRO A 424 14.21 15.11 15.50
N ASP A 425 14.54 13.97 14.90
CA ASP A 425 15.79 13.78 14.16
C ASP A 425 15.53 13.85 12.65
N LEU A 426 16.41 14.52 11.93
CA LEU A 426 16.25 14.84 10.50
C LEU A 426 17.56 14.52 9.75
N ASP A 427 17.48 13.62 8.79
CA ASP A 427 18.63 13.26 7.93
C ASP A 427 18.20 13.28 6.46
N PHE A 428 18.79 14.21 5.70
CA PHE A 428 18.43 14.47 4.31
C PHE A 428 19.61 14.25 3.36
N ARG A 429 19.62 13.08 2.71
CA ARG A 429 20.65 12.64 1.75
C ARG A 429 19.99 12.19 0.43
N ALA A 430 19.24 13.11 -0.17
CA ALA A 430 18.61 12.98 -1.48
C ALA A 430 18.89 14.22 -2.36
N ARG A 431 18.55 14.14 -3.64
CA ARG A 431 18.64 15.23 -4.63
C ARG A 431 17.26 15.85 -4.87
N ARG A 432 17.24 17.14 -5.26
CA ARG A 432 16.02 17.92 -5.56
C ARG A 432 14.91 17.69 -4.52
N ILE A 433 15.19 18.07 -3.28
CA ILE A 433 14.24 18.00 -2.17
C ILE A 433 13.49 19.32 -2.05
N CYS A 434 12.15 19.24 -2.07
CA CYS A 434 11.24 20.34 -1.75
C CYS A 434 10.58 20.06 -0.39
N LEU A 435 10.79 20.97 0.57
CA LEU A 435 10.25 20.92 1.93
C LEU A 435 9.46 22.20 2.19
N GLU A 436 8.13 22.15 2.11
CA GLU A 436 7.31 23.36 2.11
C GLU A 436 6.08 23.29 3.04
N GLN A 437 5.70 24.43 3.61
CA GLN A 437 4.40 24.63 4.27
C GLN A 437 4.05 23.62 5.40
N HIS A 438 5.05 23.15 6.15
CA HIS A 438 4.83 22.28 7.31
C HIS A 438 4.45 23.06 8.57
N LEU A 439 3.57 22.50 9.38
CA LEU A 439 3.32 22.95 10.74
C LEU A 439 3.93 21.97 11.73
N LEU A 440 5.05 22.36 12.36
CA LEU A 440 5.67 21.61 13.45
C LEU A 440 5.20 22.18 14.79
N CYS A 441 4.39 21.39 15.51
CA CYS A 441 3.83 21.72 16.81
C CYS A 441 4.64 21.04 17.91
N LEU A 442 5.56 21.78 18.51
CA LEU A 442 6.23 21.40 19.75
C LEU A 442 5.32 21.78 20.91
N THR A 443 4.67 20.80 21.54
CA THR A 443 3.89 21.07 22.74
C THR A 443 4.83 21.29 23.93
N ARG A 444 4.50 22.23 24.81
CA ARG A 444 5.29 22.55 26.02
C ARG A 444 4.76 21.74 27.20
N SER A 445 5.66 21.25 28.04
CA SER A 445 5.34 20.83 29.40
C SER A 445 5.56 22.01 30.33
N ASP A 446 4.56 22.35 31.14
CA ASP A 446 4.70 23.34 32.23
C ASP A 446 5.45 22.77 33.46
N ASP A 447 6.20 21.67 33.29
CA ASP A 447 6.82 20.94 34.40
C ASP A 447 8.18 21.55 34.79
N ARG A 448 8.36 21.87 36.09
CA ARG A 448 9.54 22.57 36.65
C ARG A 448 10.87 21.81 36.45
N ARG A 449 10.81 20.53 36.09
CA ARG A 449 11.97 19.70 35.72
C ARG A 449 12.70 20.21 34.47
N ASP A 450 12.02 20.96 33.59
CA ASP A 450 12.64 21.59 32.42
C ASP A 450 13.61 22.74 32.77
N ASP A 451 13.52 23.32 33.98
CA ASP A 451 14.42 24.41 34.38
C ASP A 451 15.85 23.94 34.64
N ALA A 452 16.02 22.70 35.10
CA ALA A 452 17.33 22.06 35.24
C ALA A 452 17.96 21.79 33.85
N ALA A 453 17.18 21.26 32.90
CA ALA A 453 17.61 21.08 31.52
C ALA A 453 17.88 22.43 30.82
N ARG A 454 17.16 23.49 31.16
CA ARG A 454 17.42 24.86 30.70
C ARG A 454 18.72 25.43 31.28
N ALA A 455 19.02 25.17 32.54
CA ALA A 455 20.27 25.58 33.19
C ALA A 455 21.48 24.84 32.60
N GLU A 456 21.33 23.55 32.31
CA GLU A 456 22.34 22.74 31.62
C GLU A 456 22.58 23.23 30.19
N ARG A 457 21.52 23.61 29.45
CA ARG A 457 21.63 24.26 28.13
C ARG A 457 22.33 25.61 28.14
N ARG A 458 22.13 26.42 29.19
CA ARG A 458 22.85 27.70 29.36
C ARG A 458 24.35 27.46 29.60
N ARG A 459 24.69 26.42 30.38
CA ARG A 459 26.08 25.99 30.60
C ARG A 459 26.73 25.41 29.34
N ALA A 460 26.02 24.58 28.58
CA ALA A 460 26.50 24.02 27.32
C ALA A 460 26.72 25.10 26.22
N ARG A 461 25.83 26.11 26.14
CA ARG A 461 26.01 27.27 25.25
C ARG A 461 27.20 28.15 25.64
N ALA A 462 27.43 28.37 26.93
CA ALA A 462 28.58 29.12 27.43
C ALA A 462 29.90 28.38 27.17
N ALA A 463 29.87 27.05 27.06
CA ALA A 463 31.01 26.19 26.74
C ALA A 463 31.21 25.94 25.22
N GLY A 464 30.49 26.65 24.34
CA GLY A 464 30.63 26.48 22.89
C GLY A 464 30.06 25.18 22.32
N GLN A 465 29.29 24.41 23.10
CA GLN A 465 28.62 23.20 22.64
C GLN A 465 27.22 23.52 22.12
N SER A 466 27.05 23.47 20.80
CA SER A 466 25.75 23.54 20.14
C SER A 466 24.95 22.25 20.38
N LEU A 467 23.82 22.35 21.07
CA LEU A 467 22.79 21.30 21.17
C LEU A 467 21.81 21.30 19.98
N PHE A 468 22.20 21.91 18.86
CA PHE A 468 21.86 21.35 17.54
C PHE A 468 23.04 20.46 17.17
N ARG A 469 22.90 19.15 17.35
CA ARG A 469 23.83 18.20 16.75
C ARG A 469 23.42 18.04 15.28
N ALA A 470 23.68 19.10 14.49
CA ALA A 470 23.94 18.90 13.08
C ALA A 470 25.10 17.90 13.04
N GLY A 471 24.85 16.70 12.51
CA GLY A 471 25.88 15.69 12.31
C GLY A 471 27.12 16.35 11.70
N LYS A 472 28.29 15.96 12.18
CA LYS A 472 29.60 16.44 11.72
C LYS A 472 29.70 16.32 10.19
N ARG A 473 29.32 17.41 9.50
CA ARG A 473 29.67 17.90 8.16
C ARG A 473 28.57 18.89 7.71
N GLY A 474 28.43 19.99 8.46
CA GLY A 474 27.73 21.19 7.99
C GLY A 474 28.72 22.14 7.34
N PHE A 475 28.65 22.23 6.01
CA PHE A 475 29.22 23.27 5.13
C PHE A 475 30.67 23.75 5.41
N SER A 476 31.65 23.06 4.81
CA SER A 476 32.88 23.70 4.34
C SER A 476 33.00 23.48 2.84
N GLY A 477 32.44 24.39 2.05
CA GLY A 477 32.82 24.54 0.65
C GLY A 477 34.10 25.37 0.62
N THR A 478 35.26 24.73 0.48
CA THR A 478 36.46 25.42 0.02
C THR A 478 36.21 25.87 -1.43
N ARG A 479 36.08 27.19 -1.64
CA ARG A 479 36.18 27.79 -2.96
C ARG A 479 37.60 27.56 -3.48
N SER A 480 37.78 26.72 -4.49
CA SER A 480 38.76 27.00 -5.54
C SER A 480 38.07 27.92 -6.55
N ALA A 481 38.67 29.06 -6.85
CA ALA A 481 38.09 30.09 -7.70
C ALA A 481 37.74 29.55 -9.10
N GLY A 482 36.45 29.62 -9.44
CA GLY A 482 35.91 29.39 -10.78
C GLY A 482 34.46 29.88 -10.79
N ARG A 483 34.17 30.88 -11.63
CA ARG A 483 32.89 31.63 -11.67
C ARG A 483 31.69 30.72 -12.03
N SER A 484 30.62 30.79 -11.25
CA SER A 484 29.21 30.76 -11.71
C SER A 484 28.26 31.13 -10.55
N ASP A 485 27.18 31.84 -10.89
CA ASP A 485 26.26 32.53 -9.99
C ASP A 485 25.50 31.61 -9.02
N GLY A 486 25.44 32.00 -7.75
CA GLY A 486 24.72 31.28 -6.70
C GLY A 486 23.82 32.19 -5.87
N SER A 487 22.55 31.83 -5.76
CA SER A 487 21.61 32.39 -4.78
C SER A 487 21.71 31.60 -3.46
N ALA A 488 22.06 32.30 -2.38
CA ALA A 488 22.20 31.73 -1.04
C ALA A 488 20.90 31.84 -0.22
N LEU A 489 20.51 30.77 0.46
CA LEU A 489 19.46 30.75 1.49
C LEU A 489 19.86 31.65 2.68
N ARG A 490 19.13 32.74 2.91
CA ARG A 490 19.27 33.60 4.12
C ARG A 490 18.34 33.14 5.25
N ARG A 491 18.82 33.32 6.49
CA ARG A 491 18.22 32.92 7.78
C ARG A 491 16.75 33.34 7.96
N SER A 492 15.92 32.43 8.47
CA SER A 492 14.55 32.69 8.92
C SER A 492 14.52 33.36 10.31
N ARG A 493 13.52 34.22 10.53
CA ARG A 493 13.29 35.02 11.75
C ARG A 493 12.21 34.34 12.61
N PHE A 494 12.45 34.17 13.90
CA PHE A 494 11.43 33.73 14.86
C PHE A 494 10.60 34.94 15.31
N GLU A 495 9.29 34.93 15.09
CA GLU A 495 8.36 35.89 15.71
C GLU A 495 7.72 35.26 16.96
N ARG A 496 7.64 36.03 18.05
CA ARG A 496 6.99 35.63 19.30
C ARG A 496 5.57 36.17 19.31
N GLY A 497 4.59 35.28 19.25
CA GLY A 497 3.19 35.53 19.62
C GLY A 497 2.76 34.49 20.67
N GLY A 498 2.02 34.90 21.68
CA GLY A 498 1.71 34.09 22.87
C GLY A 498 1.03 32.75 22.60
N GLY A 499 1.34 31.76 23.45
CA GLY A 499 0.61 30.50 23.60
C GLY A 499 1.12 29.31 22.77
N ILE A 500 1.54 29.50 21.53
CA ILE A 500 2.02 28.43 20.63
C ILE A 500 3.29 28.92 19.93
N SER A 501 4.43 28.26 20.14
CA SER A 501 5.62 28.51 19.34
C SER A 501 5.52 27.79 18.00
N THR A 502 4.95 28.44 16.99
CA THR A 502 5.01 27.95 15.61
C THR A 502 6.36 28.28 14.99
N ALA A 503 7.12 27.28 14.55
CA ALA A 503 8.24 27.50 13.63
C ALA A 503 7.71 27.42 12.19
N ARG A 504 7.43 28.56 11.55
CA ARG A 504 7.22 28.58 10.09
C ARG A 504 8.57 28.47 9.39
N TRP A 505 8.80 27.35 8.73
CA TRP A 505 9.83 27.27 7.69
C TRP A 505 9.26 27.87 6.40
N GLN A 506 9.56 29.14 6.14
CA GLN A 506 9.38 29.72 4.81
C GLN A 506 10.71 29.63 4.06
N SER A 507 10.86 28.70 3.13
CA SER A 507 11.79 28.86 2.01
C SER A 507 11.08 29.68 0.94
N ARG A 508 11.42 30.96 0.81
CA ARG A 508 11.15 31.68 -0.44
C ARG A 508 12.18 31.22 -1.47
N ALA A 509 11.86 30.17 -2.21
CA ALA A 509 12.44 29.93 -3.52
C ALA A 509 11.44 30.44 -4.55
N GLY A 510 11.64 31.66 -5.04
CA GLY A 510 11.11 31.97 -6.37
C GLY A 510 11.87 31.13 -7.39
N TRP A 511 11.21 30.67 -8.44
CA TRP A 511 11.49 30.96 -9.85
C TRP A 511 10.49 30.19 -10.73
N TRP A 512 10.34 30.68 -11.96
CA TRP A 512 9.23 30.48 -12.89
C TRP A 512 9.05 29.04 -13.38
N CYS A 513 7.79 28.62 -13.54
CA CYS A 513 7.40 27.58 -14.47
C CYS A 513 6.99 28.25 -15.79
N ASP A 514 7.85 28.22 -16.80
CA ASP A 514 7.44 28.48 -18.18
C ASP A 514 6.74 27.23 -18.72
N GLY A 515 5.46 27.38 -19.04
CA GLY A 515 4.63 26.44 -19.77
C GLY A 515 3.40 27.19 -20.31
N PRO A 516 2.98 26.98 -21.56
CA PRO A 516 2.20 27.95 -22.31
C PRO A 516 0.77 28.06 -21.76
N THR A 517 0.41 29.23 -21.28
CA THR A 517 -0.96 29.61 -20.95
C THR A 517 -1.74 29.89 -22.22
N SER A 518 -2.71 29.04 -22.57
CA SER A 518 -3.88 29.45 -23.34
C SER A 518 -4.90 30.06 -22.36
N ALA A 519 -5.22 31.32 -22.59
CA ALA A 519 -6.15 32.09 -21.77
C ALA A 519 -7.59 31.64 -22.00
N ILE A 520 -8.31 31.31 -20.92
CA ILE A 520 -9.77 31.39 -20.87
C ILE A 520 -10.11 32.29 -19.68
N SER A 521 -10.63 33.48 -19.99
CA SER A 521 -11.17 34.40 -19.00
C SER A 521 -12.60 33.99 -18.65
N SER A 522 -12.90 33.90 -17.36
CA SER A 522 -14.27 33.89 -16.86
C SER A 522 -14.47 35.09 -15.94
N SER A 523 -15.46 35.87 -16.32
CA SER A 523 -15.99 37.04 -15.63
C SER A 523 -16.70 36.64 -14.33
N GLY A 524 -16.54 37.45 -13.30
CA GLY A 524 -17.23 37.30 -12.02
C GLY A 524 -17.40 38.67 -11.38
N ALA A 525 -18.62 39.20 -11.46
CA ALA A 525 -19.02 40.55 -11.10
C ALA A 525 -19.05 40.80 -9.57
N GLY A 526 -18.91 42.07 -9.18
CA GLY A 526 -19.24 42.51 -7.83
C GLY A 526 -18.94 43.98 -7.52
N ARG A 527 -19.85 44.87 -7.97
CA ARG A 527 -20.40 46.10 -7.30
C ARG A 527 -19.44 47.08 -6.59
N THR A 528 -19.58 48.41 -6.59
CA THR A 528 -20.49 49.45 -7.13
C THR A 528 -19.99 50.79 -6.57
N SER A 529 -19.94 51.87 -7.36
CA SER A 529 -20.33 53.26 -7.00
C SER A 529 -20.03 54.18 -8.19
N HIS A 530 -21.05 54.57 -8.97
CA HIS A 530 -21.69 55.91 -8.95
C HIS A 530 -20.79 57.07 -9.41
N GLY A 531 -21.14 57.69 -10.56
CA GLY A 531 -20.54 58.96 -10.99
C GLY A 531 -20.71 59.30 -12.48
N GLN A 532 -21.95 59.63 -12.86
CA GLN A 532 -22.41 60.50 -13.97
C GLN A 532 -21.44 61.09 -15.04
N ARG A 533 -21.98 61.09 -16.28
CA ARG A 533 -21.84 62.08 -17.40
C ARG A 533 -20.51 62.08 -18.17
N SER A 534 -20.40 62.33 -19.47
CA SER A 534 -21.30 62.48 -20.63
C SER A 534 -20.41 62.83 -21.84
N ALA A 535 -20.77 62.36 -23.04
CA ALA A 535 -20.28 62.80 -24.38
C ALA A 535 -18.78 62.59 -24.67
N GLY A 536 -18.31 62.28 -25.87
CA GLY A 536 -18.87 62.25 -27.22
C GLY A 536 -17.66 62.27 -28.17
N GLY A 537 -17.76 61.58 -29.32
CA GLY A 537 -16.70 61.49 -30.33
C GLY A 537 -16.55 60.09 -30.87
#